data_AF-A0AAV5WJD0-F1
#
_entry.id   AF-A0AAV5WJD0-F1
#
_cell.length_a   1.000
_cell.length_b   1.000
_cell.length_c   1.000
_cell.angle_alpha   90.00
_cell.angle_beta   90.00
_cell.angle_gamma   90.00
#
_symmetry.space_group_name_H-M   'P 1'
#
loop_
_entity.id
_entity.type
_entity.pdbx_description
1 polymer ?
#
loop_
_entity_poly.entity_id
_entity_poly.type
_entity_poly.pdbx_seq_one_letter_code
_entity_poly.pdbx_strand_id
1 'polypeptide(L)'
;QIFFKDKQNELKGPFTERQIQEWYRKGWFESTFPFYVSFRKIYLNWKKVIIFKETLRSSNGIGCPFKVIDETEDKSKSIRIEKRLASIEKEIAKSKEKCESIVELEKRLEKAEKEIEVVL
;
A
#
# COMPACT_ATOMS: atom_id res chain seq x y z
N GLN A 1 -14.00 -17.76 -8.00
CA GLN A 1 -15.41 -17.99 -7.60
C GLN A 1 -15.47 -18.19 -6.10
N ILE A 2 -16.49 -17.66 -5.42
CA ILE A 2 -16.61 -17.65 -3.96
C ILE A 2 -17.71 -18.62 -3.51
N PHE A 3 -17.47 -19.33 -2.43
CA PHE A 3 -18.44 -20.20 -1.77
C PHE A 3 -18.49 -19.88 -0.28
N PHE A 4 -19.59 -20.23 0.37
CA PHE A 4 -19.69 -20.22 1.83
C PHE A 4 -20.64 -21.31 2.30
N LYS A 5 -20.62 -21.61 3.59
CA LYS A 5 -21.61 -22.49 4.20
C LYS A 5 -22.67 -21.68 4.92
N ASP A 6 -23.93 -22.02 4.70
CA ASP A 6 -25.04 -21.38 5.42
C ASP A 6 -25.19 -21.94 6.85
N LYS A 7 -26.25 -21.52 7.54
CA LYS A 7 -26.55 -21.95 8.92
C LYS A 7 -26.85 -23.45 9.02
N GLN A 8 -27.20 -24.08 7.90
CA GLN A 8 -27.47 -25.50 7.77
C GLN A 8 -26.21 -26.29 7.36
N ASN A 9 -25.04 -25.63 7.31
CA ASN A 9 -23.76 -26.20 6.89
C ASN A 9 -23.76 -26.65 5.41
N GLU A 10 -24.70 -26.16 4.60
CA GLU A 10 -24.78 -26.43 3.17
C GLU A 10 -23.88 -25.48 2.39
N LEU A 11 -23.13 -26.01 1.43
CA LEU A 11 -22.27 -25.21 0.57
C LEU A 11 -23.12 -24.42 -0.44
N LYS A 12 -23.04 -23.09 -0.39
CA LYS A 12 -23.67 -22.17 -1.34
C LYS A 12 -22.61 -21.55 -2.25
N GLY A 13 -22.95 -21.42 -3.53
CA GLY A 13 -22.10 -20.86 -4.58
C GLY A 13 -22.10 -21.72 -5.84
N PRO A 14 -21.27 -21.39 -6.85
CA PRO A 14 -20.31 -20.29 -6.85
C PRO A 14 -20.99 -18.93 -6.95
N PHE A 15 -20.55 -17.98 -6.14
CA PHE A 15 -20.91 -16.58 -6.24
C PHE A 15 -19.76 -15.77 -6.84
N THR A 16 -20.15 -14.69 -7.51
CA THR A 16 -19.22 -13.64 -7.91
C THR A 16 -18.86 -12.78 -6.71
N GLU A 17 -17.72 -12.14 -6.82
CA GLU A 17 -17.24 -11.14 -5.88
C GLU A 17 -18.28 -10.03 -5.61
N ARG A 18 -18.91 -9.53 -6.69
CA ARG A 18 -19.93 -8.48 -6.65
C ARG A 18 -21.15 -8.89 -5.82
N GLN A 19 -21.63 -10.14 -5.96
CA GLN A 19 -22.78 -10.63 -5.18
C GLN A 19 -22.47 -10.65 -3.69
N ILE A 20 -21.30 -11.17 -3.31
CA ILE A 20 -20.87 -11.19 -1.90
C ILE A 20 -20.75 -9.77 -1.34
N GLN A 21 -20.24 -8.82 -2.15
CA GLN A 21 -20.18 -7.39 -1.82
C GLN A 21 -21.55 -6.76 -1.54
N GLU A 22 -22.55 -7.05 -2.38
CA GLU A 22 -23.89 -6.50 -2.21
C GLU A 22 -24.54 -7.00 -0.92
N TRP A 23 -24.38 -8.29 -0.62
CA TRP A 23 -24.85 -8.88 0.64
C TRP A 23 -24.07 -8.37 1.85
N TYR A 24 -22.78 -8.12 1.70
CA TYR A 24 -21.95 -7.49 2.72
C TYR A 24 -22.46 -6.10 3.10
N ARG A 25 -22.75 -5.24 2.11
CA ARG A 25 -23.31 -3.89 2.34
C ARG A 25 -24.67 -3.91 3.01
N LYS A 26 -25.45 -4.97 2.79
CA LYS A 26 -26.76 -5.20 3.41
C LYS A 26 -26.68 -5.84 4.80
N GLY A 27 -25.48 -6.13 5.32
CA GLY A 27 -25.30 -6.70 6.66
C GLY A 27 -25.68 -8.18 6.77
N TRP A 28 -25.66 -8.93 5.67
CA TRP A 28 -26.05 -10.35 5.68
C TRP A 28 -25.02 -11.28 6.36
N PHE A 29 -23.78 -10.81 6.54
CA PHE A 29 -22.67 -11.60 7.07
C PHE A 29 -22.08 -10.99 8.33
N GLU A 30 -21.80 -11.86 9.31
CA GLU A 30 -21.05 -11.53 10.52
C GLU A 30 -19.56 -11.31 10.23
N SER A 31 -18.83 -10.73 11.18
CA SER A 31 -17.39 -10.45 11.01
C SER A 31 -16.50 -11.67 10.90
N THR A 32 -16.92 -12.76 11.49
CA THR A 32 -16.15 -14.00 11.49
C THR A 32 -16.64 -14.95 10.41
N PHE A 33 -17.50 -14.49 9.50
CA PHE A 33 -18.14 -15.37 8.54
C PHE A 33 -17.12 -15.96 7.53
N PRO A 34 -17.02 -17.31 7.43
CA PRO A 34 -15.99 -17.95 6.63
C PRO A 34 -16.38 -18.01 5.15
N PHE A 35 -15.50 -17.51 4.28
CA PHE A 35 -15.61 -17.66 2.83
C PHE A 35 -14.51 -18.59 2.29
N TYR A 36 -14.86 -19.35 1.26
CA TYR A 36 -13.96 -20.24 0.51
C TYR A 36 -13.80 -19.71 -0.91
N VAL A 37 -12.56 -19.49 -1.35
CA VAL A 37 -12.28 -18.96 -2.69
C VAL A 37 -11.58 -20.02 -3.55
N SER A 38 -12.09 -20.22 -4.77
CA SER A 38 -11.42 -21.01 -5.80
C SER A 38 -10.80 -20.10 -6.85
N PHE A 39 -9.46 -20.17 -6.95
CA PHE A 39 -8.65 -19.29 -7.80
C PHE A 39 -8.33 -19.85 -9.19
N ARG A 40 -8.55 -21.14 -9.47
CA ARG A 40 -8.36 -21.73 -10.81
C ARG A 40 -9.29 -22.93 -11.02
N LYS A 41 -9.70 -23.14 -12.28
CA LYS A 41 -10.64 -24.20 -12.73
C LYS A 41 -10.25 -25.65 -12.38
N ILE A 42 -9.09 -25.92 -11.76
CA ILE A 42 -8.50 -27.27 -11.84
C ILE A 42 -8.34 -28.00 -10.50
N TYR A 43 -8.24 -27.38 -9.31
CA TYR A 43 -8.27 -28.16 -8.06
C TYR A 43 -8.96 -27.41 -6.91
N LEU A 44 -10.21 -27.79 -6.62
CA LEU A 44 -10.98 -27.35 -5.46
C LEU A 44 -10.48 -28.06 -4.19
N ASN A 45 -9.33 -27.64 -3.66
CA ASN A 45 -8.94 -28.06 -2.32
C ASN A 45 -9.57 -27.11 -1.30
N TRP A 46 -10.85 -27.33 -0.96
CA TRP A 46 -11.67 -26.48 -0.08
C TRP A 46 -11.12 -26.29 1.35
N LYS A 47 -10.05 -27.01 1.70
CA LYS A 47 -9.47 -27.01 3.05
C LYS A 47 -8.63 -25.78 3.39
N LYS A 48 -8.29 -24.90 2.44
CA LYS A 48 -7.10 -24.04 2.63
C LYS A 48 -7.24 -22.53 2.53
N VAL A 49 -8.41 -21.97 2.21
CA VAL A 49 -8.52 -20.51 2.14
C VAL A 49 -9.78 -20.06 2.87
N ILE A 50 -9.61 -19.70 4.15
CA ILE A 50 -10.62 -19.02 4.96
C ILE A 50 -10.22 -17.55 5.00
N ILE A 51 -11.04 -16.67 4.42
CA ILE A 51 -10.82 -15.23 4.51
C ILE A 51 -11.88 -14.67 5.47
N PHE A 52 -11.43 -14.03 6.55
CA PHE A 52 -12.31 -13.39 7.55
C PHE A 52 -12.68 -11.96 7.11
N LYS A 53 -13.79 -11.40 7.64
CA LYS A 53 -14.25 -10.01 7.31
C LYS A 53 -13.17 -8.98 7.53
N GLU A 54 -12.38 -9.13 8.58
CA GLU A 54 -11.29 -8.21 8.90
C GLU A 54 -10.20 -8.29 7.85
N THR A 55 -9.84 -9.48 7.38
CA THR A 55 -8.87 -9.65 6.29
C THR A 55 -9.38 -9.01 4.99
N LEU A 56 -10.68 -9.14 4.69
CA LEU A 56 -11.33 -8.50 3.53
C LEU A 56 -11.41 -6.97 3.64
N ARG A 57 -11.62 -6.45 4.85
CA ARG A 57 -11.69 -5.01 5.15
C ARG A 57 -10.31 -4.36 5.18
N SER A 58 -9.31 -5.04 5.75
CA SER A 58 -7.94 -4.54 5.85
C SER A 58 -7.23 -4.51 4.50
N SER A 59 -7.56 -5.44 3.59
CA SER A 59 -7.00 -5.45 2.24
C SER A 59 -7.68 -4.44 1.28
N ASN A 60 -8.92 -4.03 1.55
CA ASN A 60 -9.71 -3.21 0.62
C ASN A 60 -10.28 -1.91 1.20
N GLY A 61 -9.99 -1.54 2.45
CA GLY A 61 -10.55 -0.33 3.07
C GLY A 61 -12.07 -0.34 3.23
N ILE A 62 -12.63 0.75 3.75
CA ILE A 62 -14.08 0.94 3.89
C ILE A 62 -14.65 1.25 2.50
N GLY A 63 -15.07 0.22 1.76
CA GLY A 63 -15.86 0.35 0.54
C GLY A 63 -15.17 0.03 -0.80
N CYS A 64 -13.92 -0.42 -0.84
CA CYS A 64 -13.23 -0.72 -2.11
C CYS A 64 -13.45 -2.20 -2.54
N PRO A 65 -13.46 -2.48 -3.86
CA PRO A 65 -13.68 -3.82 -4.42
C PRO A 65 -12.50 -4.74 -4.09
N PHE A 66 -12.70 -6.07 -4.10
CA PHE A 66 -11.67 -6.99 -3.65
C PHE A 66 -10.49 -6.88 -4.62
N LYS A 67 -9.40 -6.25 -4.19
CA LYS A 67 -8.13 -6.35 -4.89
C LYS A 67 -7.58 -7.73 -4.58
N VAL A 68 -7.56 -8.57 -5.61
CA VAL A 68 -6.65 -9.71 -5.65
C VAL A 68 -5.25 -9.13 -5.44
N ILE A 69 -4.61 -9.46 -4.31
CA ILE A 69 -3.20 -9.14 -4.08
C ILE A 69 -2.43 -10.02 -5.07
N ASP A 70 -2.12 -9.46 -6.24
CA ASP A 70 -1.15 -10.07 -7.12
C ASP A 70 0.23 -9.72 -6.54
N GLU A 71 0.82 -10.63 -5.78
CA GLU A 71 2.12 -10.45 -5.11
C GLU A 71 3.24 -10.05 -6.09
N THR A 72 3.02 -10.23 -7.39
CA THR A 72 3.94 -9.82 -8.46
C THR A 72 3.91 -8.31 -8.73
N GLU A 73 2.74 -7.67 -8.62
CA GLU A 73 2.58 -6.23 -8.84
C GLU A 73 3.19 -5.42 -7.69
N ASP A 74 3.03 -5.87 -6.45
CA ASP A 74 3.56 -5.19 -5.27
C ASP A 74 5.10 -5.21 -5.22
N LYS A 75 5.73 -6.30 -5.62
CA LYS A 75 7.20 -6.36 -5.72
C LYS A 75 7.73 -5.37 -6.76
N SER A 76 7.06 -5.25 -7.91
CA SER A 76 7.47 -4.29 -8.94
C SER A 76 7.31 -2.83 -8.51
N LYS A 77 6.25 -2.52 -7.74
CA LYS A 77 6.02 -1.19 -7.15
C LYS A 77 7.02 -0.89 -6.05
N SER A 78 7.35 -1.86 -5.18
CA SER A 78 8.39 -1.70 -4.14
C SER A 78 9.74 -1.37 -4.76
N ILE A 79 10.18 -2.14 -5.77
CA ILE A 79 11.45 -1.90 -6.47
C ILE A 79 11.47 -0.51 -7.13
N ARG A 80 10.34 -0.04 -7.68
CA ARG A 80 10.24 1.30 -8.27
C ARG A 80 10.30 2.40 -7.22
N ILE A 81 9.71 2.19 -6.05
CA ILE A 81 9.74 3.13 -4.93
C ILE A 81 11.16 3.21 -4.35
N GLU A 82 11.82 2.08 -4.13
CA GLU A 82 13.20 2.00 -3.64
C GLU A 82 14.17 2.75 -4.56
N LYS A 83 14.05 2.57 -5.88
CA LYS A 83 14.87 3.32 -6.85
C LYS A 83 14.62 4.82 -6.79
N ARG A 84 13.38 5.26 -6.59
CA ARG A 84 13.04 6.69 -6.45
C ARG A 84 13.59 7.26 -5.15
N LEU A 85 13.50 6.52 -4.04
CA LEU A 85 14.06 6.93 -2.75
C LEU A 85 15.58 7.13 -2.84
N ALA A 86 16.31 6.17 -3.41
CA ALA A 86 17.76 6.30 -3.62
C ALA A 86 18.13 7.52 -4.49
N SER A 87 17.33 7.83 -5.51
CA SER A 87 17.55 9.03 -6.35
C SER A 87 17.32 10.32 -5.56
N ILE A 88 16.25 10.39 -4.77
CA ILE A 88 15.91 11.56 -3.95
C ILE A 88 16.97 11.77 -2.87
N GLU A 89 17.44 10.71 -2.21
CA GLU A 89 18.51 10.79 -1.20
C GLU A 89 19.81 11.38 -1.80
N LYS A 90 20.14 10.99 -3.03
CA LYS A 90 21.29 11.55 -3.75
C LYS A 90 21.11 13.04 -4.06
N GLU A 91 19.92 13.46 -4.45
CA GLU A 91 19.60 14.88 -4.69
C GLU A 91 19.63 15.71 -3.40
N ILE A 92 19.15 15.15 -2.29
CA ILE A 92 19.23 15.78 -0.97
C ILE A 92 20.69 15.97 -0.55
N ALA A 93 21.53 14.93 -0.71
CA ALA A 93 22.96 15.02 -0.39
C ALA A 93 23.65 16.12 -1.20
N LYS A 94 23.40 16.17 -2.52
CA LYS A 94 23.95 17.22 -3.40
C LYS A 94 23.45 18.62 -3.04
N SER A 95 22.20 18.73 -2.60
CA SER A 95 21.64 20.02 -2.18
C SER A 95 22.25 20.49 -0.85
N LYS A 96 22.53 19.59 0.09
CA LYS A 96 23.22 19.91 1.35
C LYS A 96 24.62 20.47 1.11
N GLU A 97 25.40 19.84 0.25
CA GLU A 97 26.76 20.31 -0.10
C GLU A 97 26.75 21.74 -0.69
N LYS A 98 25.74 22.03 -1.52
CA LYS A 98 25.54 23.40 -2.05
C LYS A 98 25.20 24.39 -0.94
N CYS A 99 24.31 24.03 -0.02
CA CYS A 99 23.96 24.89 1.11
C CYS A 99 25.18 25.19 2.00
N GLU A 100 26.00 24.19 2.28
CA GLU A 100 27.25 24.37 3.05
C GLU A 100 28.21 25.34 2.36
N SER A 101 28.33 25.23 1.02
CA SER A 101 29.13 26.15 0.22
C SER A 101 28.61 27.59 0.26
N ILE A 102 27.28 27.77 0.26
CA ILE A 102 26.66 29.10 0.37
C ILE A 102 26.92 29.72 1.74
N VAL A 103 26.77 28.94 2.82
CA VAL A 103 27.05 29.41 4.19
C VAL A 103 28.49 29.88 4.33
N GLU A 104 29.45 29.20 3.68
CA GLU A 104 30.85 29.64 3.69
C GLU A 104 31.05 30.96 2.91
N LEU A 105 30.35 31.14 1.78
CA LEU A 105 30.38 32.39 1.02
C LEU A 105 29.76 33.54 1.81
N GLU A 106 28.67 33.31 2.54
CA GLU A 106 28.03 34.31 3.41
C GLU A 106 28.98 34.79 4.52
N LYS A 107 29.72 33.88 5.17
CA LYS A 107 30.74 34.26 6.16
C LYS A 107 31.86 35.10 5.57
N ARG A 108 32.30 34.76 4.34
CA ARG A 108 33.34 35.52 3.63
C ARG A 108 32.86 36.92 3.25
N LEU A 109 31.59 37.03 2.84
CA LEU A 109 30.96 38.32 2.53
C LEU A 109 30.87 39.18 3.79
N GLU A 110 30.36 38.64 4.90
CA GLU A 110 30.26 39.37 6.17
C GLU A 110 31.63 39.89 6.65
N LYS A 111 32.68 39.07 6.48
CA LYS A 111 34.05 39.49 6.80
C LYS A 111 34.52 40.66 5.91
N ALA A 112 34.28 40.57 4.60
CA ALA A 112 34.66 41.62 3.66
C ALA A 112 33.88 42.93 3.90
N GLU A 113 32.60 42.84 4.24
CA GLU A 113 31.77 44.01 4.60
C GLU A 113 32.34 44.73 5.83
N LYS A 114 32.73 43.99 6.88
CA LYS A 114 33.39 44.56 8.06
C LYS A 114 34.73 45.20 7.75
N GLU A 115 35.53 44.60 6.87
CA GLU A 115 36.83 45.17 6.45
C GLU A 115 36.66 46.49 5.69
N ILE A 116 35.62 46.61 4.85
CA ILE A 116 35.31 47.85 4.12
C ILE A 116 34.82 48.94 5.09
N GLU A 117 33.96 48.59 6.06
CA GLU A 117 33.44 49.53 7.05
C GLU A 117 34.53 50.12 7.96
N VAL A 118 35.62 49.38 8.21
CA VAL A 118 36.77 49.87 8.99
C VAL A 118 37.66 50.83 8.18
N VAL A 119 37.62 50.77 6.85
CA VAL A 119 38.47 51.57 5.95
C VAL A 119 37.80 52.89 5.52
N LEU A 120 36.48 52.98 5.61
CA LEU A 120 35.68 54.18 5.35
C LEU A 120 35.53 55.07 6.60
#